data_AF-A0A7C3QB44-F1
#
_entry.id   AF-A0A7C3QB44-F1
#
_cell.length_a   1.000
_cell.length_b   1.000
_cell.length_c   1.000
_cell.angle_alpha   90.00
_cell.angle_beta   90.00
_cell.angle_gamma   90.00
#
_symmetry.space_group_name_H-M   'P 1'
#
loop_
_entity.id
_entity.type
_entity.pdbx_description
1 polymer ?
#
loop_
_entity_poly.entity_id
_entity_poly.type
_entity_poly.pdbx_seq_one_letter_code
_entity_poly.pdbx_strand_id
1 'polypeptide(L)'
;AYDAAKKAGVDVLILDTAGRLHVNDELMGELTQVKQNLKPHHIFLVVDAMTGQDALRSAKSFHDKLAIDGVILTKFDSDTRGGAAISVRHVTGAPIKFIGTGEKLDAMEEFHATRVAGRILGMGDVVSLVEKAQEEVNADEAQKLSEKMMEGRITMDDFLKQMKTLRRMGPLKQLLGMLPGVGQMLKDVNIEDSHMDRVEAMISSMTKKERENPEIIDNSRRRRIAAGSGSKIDDVSRLVKQFIGVNEMSRRMAGLSAKDKVAAMKSMGGAPGMPGGMPALRSKGSSHSASIKDRFKKRKR
;
A
#
# COMPACT_ATOMS: atom_id res chain seq x y z
N ALA A 1 -2.68 -26.21 -26.93
CA ALA A 1 -2.79 -25.64 -25.57
C ALA A 1 -3.82 -26.41 -24.73
N TYR A 2 -5.09 -26.43 -25.13
CA TYR A 2 -6.16 -27.15 -24.41
C TYR A 2 -5.83 -28.62 -24.11
N ASP A 3 -5.46 -29.42 -25.12
CA ASP A 3 -5.12 -30.84 -24.90
C ASP A 3 -3.90 -31.04 -23.99
N ALA A 4 -2.94 -30.11 -24.04
CA ALA A 4 -1.76 -30.15 -23.18
C ALA A 4 -2.14 -29.85 -21.72
N ALA A 5 -2.97 -28.84 -21.48
CA ALA A 5 -3.49 -28.51 -20.15
C ALA A 5 -4.32 -29.67 -19.56
N LYS A 6 -5.15 -30.31 -20.40
CA LYS A 6 -5.93 -31.48 -20.02
C LYS A 6 -5.05 -32.67 -19.64
N LYS A 7 -4.00 -32.96 -20.42
CA LYS A 7 -3.02 -34.03 -20.12
C LYS A 7 -2.21 -33.74 -18.86
N ALA A 8 -1.91 -32.48 -18.59
CA ALA A 8 -1.15 -32.06 -17.42
C ALA A 8 -2.00 -31.97 -16.12
N GLY A 9 -3.32 -32.20 -16.20
CA GLY A 9 -4.20 -32.12 -15.04
C GLY A 9 -4.35 -30.72 -14.47
N VAL A 10 -4.28 -29.68 -15.32
CA VAL A 10 -4.44 -28.29 -14.91
C VAL A 10 -5.92 -27.98 -14.66
N ASP A 11 -6.23 -27.42 -13.49
CA ASP A 11 -7.61 -27.06 -13.11
C ASP A 11 -8.15 -25.83 -13.86
N VAL A 12 -7.29 -24.84 -14.13
CA VAL A 12 -7.66 -23.56 -14.74
C VAL A 12 -6.79 -23.25 -15.94
N LEU A 13 -7.42 -23.08 -17.10
CA LEU A 13 -6.77 -22.64 -18.34
C LEU A 13 -7.28 -21.24 -18.72
N ILE A 14 -6.38 -20.27 -18.76
CA ILE A 14 -6.65 -18.93 -19.27
C ILE A 14 -6.15 -18.86 -20.71
N LEU A 15 -7.03 -18.48 -21.63
CA LEU A 15 -6.72 -18.29 -23.04
C LEU A 15 -6.71 -16.80 -23.35
N ASP A 16 -5.51 -16.25 -23.53
CA ASP A 16 -5.35 -14.88 -23.99
C ASP A 16 -5.50 -14.82 -25.52
N THR A 17 -6.32 -13.90 -26.00
CA THR A 17 -6.59 -13.73 -27.44
C THR A 17 -6.06 -12.38 -27.89
N ALA A 18 -5.56 -12.30 -29.12
CA ALA A 18 -5.14 -11.02 -29.70
C ALA A 18 -6.26 -9.96 -29.61
N GLY A 19 -5.89 -8.71 -29.35
CA GLY A 19 -6.83 -7.59 -29.35
C GLY A 19 -7.42 -7.37 -30.74
N ARG A 20 -8.75 -7.20 -30.82
CA ARG A 20 -9.46 -7.05 -32.10
C ARG A 20 -10.38 -5.84 -32.07
N LEU A 21 -10.48 -5.14 -33.19
CA LEU A 21 -11.47 -4.09 -33.36
C LEU A 21 -12.82 -4.75 -33.69
N HIS A 22 -13.88 -4.27 -33.03
CA HIS A 22 -15.25 -4.76 -33.20
C HIS A 22 -15.80 -4.63 -34.63
N VAL A 23 -15.15 -3.82 -35.48
CA VAL A 23 -15.52 -3.57 -36.88
C VAL A 23 -14.96 -4.61 -37.86
N ASN A 24 -14.09 -5.52 -37.42
CA ASN A 24 -13.53 -6.54 -38.30
C ASN A 24 -14.28 -7.87 -38.15
N ASP A 25 -15.17 -8.16 -39.10
CA ASP A 25 -16.04 -9.33 -39.07
C ASP A 25 -15.31 -10.66 -39.23
N GLU A 26 -14.23 -10.70 -40.01
CA GLU A 26 -13.39 -11.89 -40.20
C GLU A 26 -12.74 -12.30 -38.87
N LEU A 27 -12.19 -11.31 -38.19
CA LEU A 27 -11.59 -11.45 -36.86
C LEU A 27 -12.61 -11.87 -35.79
N MET A 28 -13.86 -11.40 -35.86
CA MET A 28 -14.91 -11.86 -34.95
C MET A 28 -15.39 -13.28 -35.28
N GLY A 29 -15.35 -13.67 -36.56
CA GLY A 29 -15.64 -15.03 -37.00
C GLY A 29 -14.69 -16.05 -36.39
N GLU A 30 -13.38 -15.74 -36.37
CA GLU A 30 -12.38 -16.60 -35.73
C GLU A 30 -12.66 -16.79 -34.23
N LEU A 31 -12.98 -15.73 -33.48
CA LEU A 31 -13.33 -15.85 -32.07
C LEU A 31 -14.59 -16.70 -31.83
N THR A 32 -15.55 -16.60 -32.74
CA THR A 32 -16.76 -17.41 -32.69
C THR A 32 -16.42 -18.90 -32.90
N GLN A 33 -15.52 -19.22 -33.83
CA GLN A 33 -15.03 -20.58 -34.04
C GLN A 33 -14.26 -21.10 -32.81
N VAL A 34 -13.41 -20.27 -32.21
CA VAL A 34 -12.69 -20.62 -30.97
C VAL A 34 -13.67 -20.94 -29.85
N LYS A 35 -14.70 -20.10 -29.65
CA LYS A 35 -15.78 -20.34 -28.68
C LYS A 35 -16.50 -21.67 -28.94
N GLN A 36 -16.87 -21.95 -30.19
CA GLN A 36 -17.61 -23.16 -30.56
C GLN A 36 -16.79 -24.44 -30.33
N ASN A 37 -15.49 -24.40 -30.65
CA ASN A 37 -14.60 -25.55 -30.53
C ASN A 37 -14.19 -25.82 -29.07
N LEU A 38 -13.87 -24.78 -28.31
CA LEU A 38 -13.34 -24.93 -26.95
C LEU A 38 -14.41 -24.90 -25.86
N LYS A 39 -15.61 -24.37 -26.14
CA LYS A 39 -16.73 -24.24 -25.19
C LYS A 39 -16.27 -23.73 -23.81
N PRO A 40 -15.65 -22.53 -23.75
CA PRO A 40 -15.13 -21.99 -22.50
C PRO A 40 -16.24 -21.81 -21.47
N HIS A 41 -15.92 -22.06 -20.19
CA HIS A 41 -16.85 -21.85 -19.07
C HIS A 41 -17.16 -20.38 -18.83
N HIS A 42 -16.16 -19.52 -19.07
CA HIS A 42 -16.28 -18.07 -18.90
C HIS A 42 -15.57 -17.35 -20.04
N ILE A 43 -16.24 -16.34 -20.59
CA ILE A 43 -15.69 -15.40 -21.55
C ILE A 43 -15.67 -14.01 -20.92
N PHE A 44 -14.48 -13.48 -20.68
CA PHE A 44 -14.30 -12.16 -20.11
C PHE A 44 -13.91 -11.15 -21.18
N LEU A 45 -14.61 -10.02 -21.23
CA LEU A 45 -14.22 -8.87 -22.03
C LEU A 45 -13.35 -7.93 -21.19
N VAL A 46 -12.14 -7.66 -21.66
CA VAL A 46 -11.24 -6.68 -21.05
C VAL A 46 -11.46 -5.33 -21.69
N VAL A 47 -11.84 -4.33 -20.89
CA VAL A 47 -12.12 -2.97 -21.35
C VAL A 47 -11.25 -1.99 -20.58
N ASP A 48 -10.64 -1.03 -21.28
CA ASP A 48 -9.91 0.06 -20.65
C ASP A 48 -10.90 1.13 -20.15
N ALA A 49 -10.85 1.42 -18.85
CA ALA A 49 -11.77 2.35 -18.19
C ALA A 49 -11.57 3.82 -18.61
N MET A 50 -10.47 4.17 -19.28
CA MET A 50 -10.27 5.47 -19.90
C MET A 50 -10.99 5.59 -21.25
N THR A 51 -11.40 4.47 -21.85
CA THR A 51 -11.95 4.47 -23.19
C THR A 51 -13.40 4.95 -23.18
N GLY A 52 -13.68 5.96 -24.01
CA GLY A 52 -14.99 6.60 -24.09
C GLY A 52 -16.03 5.77 -24.87
N GLN A 53 -16.86 6.48 -25.64
CA GLN A 53 -18.02 5.90 -26.33
C GLN A 53 -17.69 4.73 -27.28
N ASP A 54 -16.48 4.68 -27.84
CA ASP A 54 -16.06 3.63 -28.76
C ASP A 54 -15.86 2.27 -28.08
N ALA A 55 -15.40 2.26 -26.82
CA ALA A 55 -15.32 1.02 -26.05
C ALA A 55 -16.71 0.45 -25.76
N LEU A 56 -17.71 1.31 -25.57
CA LEU A 56 -19.09 0.87 -25.33
C LEU A 56 -19.69 0.19 -26.56
N ARG A 57 -19.49 0.79 -27.74
CA ARG A 57 -19.92 0.18 -29.02
C ARG A 57 -19.22 -1.15 -29.26
N SER A 58 -17.91 -1.18 -28.98
CA SER A 58 -17.12 -2.41 -29.05
C SER A 58 -17.70 -3.48 -28.14
N ALA A 59 -17.89 -3.15 -26.86
CA ALA A 59 -18.37 -4.07 -25.84
C ALA A 59 -19.73 -4.67 -26.20
N LYS A 60 -20.64 -3.86 -26.77
CA LYS A 60 -21.92 -4.35 -27.29
C LYS A 60 -21.73 -5.42 -28.36
N SER A 61 -20.95 -5.12 -29.40
CA SER A 61 -20.70 -6.04 -30.52
C SER A 61 -20.04 -7.35 -30.05
N PHE A 62 -19.09 -7.26 -29.12
CA PHE A 62 -18.48 -8.44 -28.50
C PHE A 62 -19.51 -9.26 -27.70
N HIS A 63 -20.36 -8.61 -26.92
CA HIS A 63 -21.41 -9.30 -26.17
C HIS A 63 -22.43 -9.95 -27.11
N ASP A 64 -22.89 -9.27 -28.16
CA ASP A 64 -23.88 -9.79 -29.09
C ASP A 64 -23.36 -11.03 -29.85
N LYS A 65 -22.07 -11.07 -30.19
CA LYS A 65 -21.46 -12.20 -30.93
C LYS A 65 -20.98 -13.33 -30.02
N LEU A 66 -20.38 -13.00 -28.87
CA LEU A 66 -19.70 -13.98 -28.00
C LEU A 66 -20.46 -14.27 -26.71
N ALA A 67 -21.54 -13.56 -26.39
CA ALA A 67 -22.30 -13.69 -25.14
C ALA A 67 -21.37 -13.74 -23.92
N ILE A 68 -20.68 -12.62 -23.65
CA ILE A 68 -19.67 -12.53 -22.60
C ILE A 68 -20.28 -12.71 -21.20
N ASP A 69 -19.59 -13.45 -20.33
CA ASP A 69 -20.04 -13.78 -18.96
C ASP A 69 -19.63 -12.73 -17.93
N GLY A 70 -18.63 -11.92 -18.26
CA GLY A 70 -18.19 -10.84 -17.40
C GLY A 70 -17.25 -9.87 -18.08
N VAL A 71 -16.99 -8.77 -17.37
CA VAL A 71 -16.14 -7.69 -17.81
C VAL A 71 -15.01 -7.48 -16.80
N ILE A 72 -13.81 -7.20 -17.31
CA ILE A 72 -12.66 -6.77 -16.54
C ILE A 72 -12.34 -5.34 -16.96
N LEU A 73 -12.36 -4.40 -16.02
CA LEU A 73 -12.00 -3.01 -16.30
C LEU A 73 -10.53 -2.79 -15.94
N THR A 74 -9.71 -2.42 -16.91
CA THR A 74 -8.30 -2.08 -16.68
C THR A 74 -8.12 -0.59 -16.50
N LYS A 75 -6.99 -0.19 -15.93
CA LYS A 75 -6.65 1.22 -15.66
C LYS A 75 -7.77 1.91 -14.88
N PHE A 76 -8.19 1.31 -13.76
CA PHE A 76 -9.20 1.83 -12.85
C PHE A 76 -8.54 2.49 -11.62
N ASP A 77 -7.48 3.25 -11.84
CA ASP A 77 -6.66 3.90 -10.82
C ASP A 77 -7.19 5.28 -10.37
N SER A 78 -8.22 5.82 -11.03
CA SER A 78 -8.81 7.11 -10.65
C SER A 78 -10.34 7.08 -10.56
N ASP A 79 -10.88 7.84 -9.60
CA ASP A 79 -12.32 7.91 -9.30
C ASP A 79 -13.18 8.44 -10.46
N THR A 80 -12.56 9.23 -11.34
CA THR A 80 -13.18 9.77 -12.57
C THR A 80 -13.56 8.70 -13.60
N ARG A 81 -13.17 7.43 -13.40
CA ARG A 81 -13.38 6.33 -14.36
C ARG A 81 -14.61 5.47 -14.04
N GLY A 82 -15.37 5.83 -13.00
CA GLY A 82 -16.62 5.16 -12.63
C GLY A 82 -17.70 5.17 -13.72
N GLY A 83 -17.70 6.17 -14.61
CA GLY A 83 -18.63 6.24 -15.73
C GLY A 83 -18.50 5.08 -16.71
N ALA A 84 -17.27 4.63 -16.99
CA ALA A 84 -17.03 3.50 -17.89
C ALA A 84 -17.64 2.20 -17.35
N ALA A 85 -17.55 1.97 -16.03
CA ALA A 85 -18.17 0.81 -15.38
C ALA A 85 -19.69 0.79 -15.57
N ILE A 86 -20.35 1.93 -15.33
CA ILE A 86 -21.80 2.06 -15.49
C ILE A 86 -22.19 1.83 -16.95
N SER A 87 -21.48 2.46 -17.87
CA SER A 87 -21.80 2.40 -19.29
C SER A 87 -21.60 1.01 -19.89
N VAL A 88 -20.51 0.31 -19.56
CA VAL A 88 -20.26 -1.05 -20.06
C VAL A 88 -21.31 -2.02 -19.52
N ARG A 89 -21.65 -1.93 -18.22
CA ARG A 89 -22.71 -2.74 -17.61
C ARG A 89 -24.07 -2.48 -18.27
N HIS A 90 -24.38 -1.22 -18.56
CA HIS A 90 -25.65 -0.85 -19.21
C HIS A 90 -25.76 -1.42 -20.63
N VAL A 91 -24.68 -1.38 -21.39
CA VAL A 91 -24.69 -1.79 -22.80
C VAL A 91 -24.58 -3.31 -22.98
N THR A 92 -23.79 -3.99 -22.16
CA THR A 92 -23.56 -5.44 -22.27
C THR A 92 -24.46 -6.27 -21.37
N GLY A 93 -25.02 -5.70 -20.30
CA GLY A 93 -25.72 -6.46 -19.25
C GLY A 93 -24.81 -7.42 -18.44
N ALA A 94 -23.56 -7.63 -18.85
CA ALA A 94 -22.62 -8.55 -18.21
C ALA A 94 -22.06 -7.95 -16.90
N PRO A 95 -21.81 -8.78 -15.86
CA PRO A 95 -21.27 -8.30 -14.59
C PRO A 95 -19.80 -7.93 -14.73
N ILE A 96 -19.40 -6.82 -14.10
CA ILE A 96 -17.98 -6.51 -13.93
C ILE A 96 -17.49 -7.42 -12.81
N LYS A 97 -16.46 -8.22 -13.10
CA LYS A 97 -15.89 -9.20 -12.16
C LYS A 97 -14.64 -8.65 -11.47
N PHE A 98 -13.76 -8.01 -12.24
CA PHE A 98 -12.47 -7.53 -11.74
C PHE A 98 -12.17 -6.11 -12.23
N ILE A 99 -11.32 -5.42 -11.47
CA ILE A 99 -10.73 -4.13 -11.83
C ILE A 99 -9.21 -4.20 -11.71
N GLY A 100 -8.50 -3.66 -12.70
CA GLY A 100 -7.06 -3.47 -12.66
C GLY A 100 -6.74 -2.06 -12.17
N THR A 101 -6.12 -1.93 -11.00
CA THR A 101 -5.76 -0.65 -10.36
C THR A 101 -4.31 -0.22 -10.63
N GLY A 102 -3.55 -1.02 -11.38
CA GLY A 102 -2.17 -0.71 -11.75
C GLY A 102 -1.60 -1.69 -12.78
N GLU A 103 -0.29 -1.61 -13.02
CA GLU A 103 0.40 -2.41 -14.04
C GLU A 103 1.02 -3.71 -13.51
N LYS A 104 1.13 -3.83 -12.19
CA LYS A 104 1.75 -5.00 -11.55
C LYS A 104 0.77 -6.17 -11.47
N LEU A 105 1.30 -7.39 -11.32
CA LEU A 105 0.49 -8.61 -11.22
C LEU A 105 -0.42 -8.64 -9.97
N ASP A 106 -0.05 -7.93 -8.91
CA ASP A 106 -0.83 -7.78 -7.68
C ASP A 106 -1.86 -6.64 -7.74
N ALA A 107 -1.91 -5.88 -8.85
CA ALA A 107 -2.78 -4.72 -9.01
C ALA A 107 -4.11 -5.07 -9.70
N MET A 108 -4.67 -6.24 -9.37
CA MET A 108 -6.00 -6.68 -9.83
C MET A 108 -6.87 -7.02 -8.62
N GLU A 109 -8.04 -6.39 -8.54
CA GLU A 109 -8.97 -6.51 -7.41
C GLU A 109 -10.34 -7.01 -7.91
N GLU A 110 -11.11 -7.66 -7.04
CA GLU A 110 -12.51 -7.97 -7.31
C GLU A 110 -13.35 -6.69 -7.36
N PHE A 111 -14.30 -6.62 -8.29
CA PHE A 111 -15.17 -5.47 -8.43
C PHE A 111 -16.27 -5.47 -7.37
N HIS A 112 -16.28 -4.43 -6.53
CA HIS A 112 -17.35 -4.18 -5.57
C HIS A 112 -18.09 -2.88 -5.91
N ALA A 113 -19.35 -3.01 -6.34
CA ALA A 113 -20.17 -1.87 -6.76
C ALA A 113 -20.29 -0.79 -5.66
N THR A 114 -20.50 -1.20 -4.41
CA THR A 114 -20.60 -0.28 -3.26
C THR A 114 -19.32 0.53 -3.04
N ARG A 115 -18.15 -0.11 -3.17
CA ARG A 115 -16.84 0.54 -2.99
C ARG A 115 -16.58 1.54 -4.12
N VAL A 116 -16.88 1.14 -5.36
CA VAL A 116 -16.74 2.03 -6.53
C VAL A 116 -17.70 3.21 -6.44
N ALA A 117 -18.96 2.99 -6.06
CA ALA A 117 -19.93 4.06 -5.84
C ALA A 117 -19.47 5.02 -4.73
N GLY A 118 -18.95 4.49 -3.62
CA GLY A 118 -18.38 5.29 -2.53
C GLY A 118 -17.21 6.16 -3.01
N ARG A 119 -16.28 5.61 -3.78
CA ARG A 119 -15.16 6.37 -4.39
C ARG A 119 -15.65 7.49 -5.31
N ILE A 120 -16.61 7.20 -6.20
CA ILE A 120 -17.22 8.20 -7.10
C ILE A 120 -17.89 9.34 -6.31
N LEU A 121 -18.57 9.00 -5.22
CA LEU A 121 -19.27 9.95 -4.35
C LEU A 121 -18.34 10.68 -3.37
N GLY A 122 -17.03 10.41 -3.39
CA GLY A 122 -16.07 10.98 -2.44
C GLY A 122 -16.22 10.45 -1.00
N MET A 123 -16.97 9.36 -0.82
CA MET A 123 -17.22 8.66 0.46
C MET A 123 -16.37 7.38 0.63
N GLY A 124 -15.46 7.09 -0.32
CA GLY A 124 -14.80 5.80 -0.51
C GLY A 124 -13.81 5.36 0.59
N ASP A 125 -13.50 6.23 1.54
CA ASP A 125 -12.48 5.97 2.55
C ASP A 125 -13.01 5.27 3.79
N VAL A 126 -14.28 5.43 4.17
CA VAL A 126 -14.73 4.91 5.47
C VAL A 126 -14.93 3.38 5.44
N VAL A 127 -15.49 2.85 4.34
CA VAL A 127 -15.81 1.41 4.24
C VAL A 127 -14.55 0.58 4.01
N SER A 128 -13.62 1.07 3.20
CA SER A 128 -12.35 0.39 2.93
C SER A 128 -11.39 0.43 4.11
N LEU A 129 -11.41 1.50 4.92
CA LEU A 129 -10.68 1.57 6.19
C LEU A 129 -11.23 0.59 7.23
N VAL A 130 -12.56 0.41 7.29
CA VAL A 130 -13.19 -0.53 8.22
C VAL A 130 -12.91 -1.98 7.82
N GLU A 131 -12.97 -2.30 6.53
CA GLU A 131 -12.66 -3.65 6.01
C GLU A 131 -11.18 -4.00 6.19
N LYS A 132 -10.24 -3.11 5.82
CA LYS A 132 -8.79 -3.34 6.05
C LYS A 132 -8.43 -3.39 7.53
N ALA A 133 -9.12 -2.62 8.38
CA ALA A 133 -8.95 -2.71 9.83
C ALA A 133 -9.53 -4.02 10.41
N GLN A 134 -10.55 -4.61 9.78
CA GLN A 134 -11.12 -5.89 10.21
C GLN A 134 -10.29 -7.09 9.72
N GLU A 135 -9.67 -7.02 8.55
CA GLU A 135 -8.84 -8.11 8.00
C GLU A 135 -7.47 -8.24 8.67
N GLU A 136 -6.87 -7.14 9.18
CA GLU A 136 -5.52 -7.17 9.77
C GLU A 136 -5.47 -7.09 11.30
N VAL A 137 -6.60 -6.96 12.00
CA VAL A 137 -6.63 -6.99 13.47
C VAL A 137 -6.98 -8.39 13.96
N ASN A 138 -5.97 -9.23 14.12
CA ASN A 138 -6.09 -10.42 14.97
C ASN A 138 -6.42 -9.96 16.40
N ALA A 139 -7.64 -10.22 16.87
CA ALA A 139 -8.09 -9.88 18.23
C ALA A 139 -7.11 -10.39 19.30
N ASP A 140 -6.51 -11.56 19.07
CA ASP A 140 -5.51 -12.18 19.94
C ASP A 140 -4.18 -11.40 19.99
N GLU A 141 -3.75 -10.81 18.88
CA GLU A 141 -2.51 -10.02 18.83
C GLU A 141 -2.71 -8.63 19.47
N ALA A 142 -3.89 -8.03 19.27
CA ALA A 142 -4.28 -6.78 19.92
C ALA A 142 -4.34 -6.94 21.45
N GLN A 143 -4.87 -8.06 21.93
CA GLN A 143 -4.96 -8.34 23.37
C GLN A 143 -3.58 -8.55 24.00
N LYS A 144 -2.72 -9.37 23.41
CA LYS A 144 -1.34 -9.59 23.88
C LYS A 144 -0.50 -8.32 23.85
N LEU A 145 -0.72 -7.45 22.86
CA LEU A 145 -0.08 -6.15 22.77
C LEU A 145 -0.56 -5.20 23.88
N SER A 146 -1.87 -5.19 24.13
CA SER A 146 -2.49 -4.40 25.20
C SER A 146 -1.95 -4.79 26.58
N GLU A 147 -1.85 -6.09 26.86
CA GLU A 147 -1.26 -6.63 28.09
C GLU A 147 0.20 -6.21 28.26
N LYS A 148 1.03 -6.38 27.22
CA LYS A 148 2.45 -5.95 27.26
C LYS A 148 2.66 -4.45 27.35
N MET A 149 1.77 -3.66 26.74
CA MET A 149 1.75 -2.21 26.87
C MET A 149 1.36 -1.78 28.29
N MET A 150 0.43 -2.49 28.93
CA MET A 150 0.08 -2.29 30.33
C MET A 150 1.22 -2.66 31.28
N GLU A 151 2.02 -3.67 30.94
CA GLU A 151 3.22 -4.05 31.70
C GLU A 151 4.44 -3.12 31.48
N GLY A 152 4.37 -2.19 30.52
CA GLY A 152 5.45 -1.23 30.25
C GLY A 152 6.76 -1.86 29.76
N ARG A 153 6.68 -3.04 29.12
CA ARG A 153 7.82 -3.79 28.57
C ARG A 153 7.67 -3.93 27.06
N ILE A 154 7.94 -2.85 26.33
CA ILE A 154 8.06 -2.92 24.87
C ILE A 154 9.47 -3.43 24.56
N THR A 155 9.57 -4.48 23.73
CA THR A 155 10.84 -4.99 23.20
C THR A 155 11.12 -4.46 21.79
N MET A 156 12.37 -4.52 21.33
CA MET A 156 12.71 -4.16 19.94
C MET A 156 12.02 -5.07 18.91
N ASP A 157 11.70 -6.31 19.28
CA ASP A 157 10.93 -7.23 18.43
C ASP A 157 9.48 -6.76 18.28
N ASP A 158 8.86 -6.27 19.35
CA ASP A 158 7.51 -5.70 19.30
C ASP A 158 7.50 -4.41 18.47
N PHE A 159 8.53 -3.56 18.61
CA PHE A 159 8.70 -2.36 17.78
C PHE A 159 8.88 -2.69 16.30
N LEU A 160 9.69 -3.70 15.97
CA LEU A 160 9.88 -4.16 14.59
C LEU A 160 8.56 -4.68 13.99
N LYS A 161 7.77 -5.45 14.77
CA LYS A 161 6.45 -5.91 14.34
C LYS A 161 5.53 -4.73 14.02
N GLN A 162 5.46 -3.73 14.89
CA GLN A 162 4.66 -2.53 14.66
C GLN A 162 5.10 -1.78 13.39
N MET A 163 6.40 -1.63 13.16
CA MET A 163 6.90 -1.02 11.93
C MET A 163 6.52 -1.84 10.68
N LYS A 164 6.54 -3.17 10.75
CA LYS A 164 6.11 -4.04 9.65
C LYS A 164 4.60 -3.92 9.38
N THR A 165 3.77 -3.83 10.42
CA THR A 165 2.34 -3.57 10.28
C THR A 165 2.10 -2.21 9.62
N LEU A 166 2.76 -1.16 10.09
CA LEU A 166 2.67 0.17 9.46
C LEU A 166 3.10 0.16 7.98
N ARG A 167 4.11 -0.65 7.64
CA ARG A 167 4.55 -0.85 6.26
C ARG A 167 3.49 -1.52 5.38
N ARG A 168 2.78 -2.52 5.92
CA ARG A 168 1.70 -3.24 5.21
C ARG A 168 0.49 -2.36 4.96
N MET A 169 0.19 -1.43 5.87
CA MET A 169 -0.89 -0.46 5.72
C MET A 169 -0.63 0.59 4.61
N GLY A 170 0.58 0.60 4.01
CA GLY A 170 0.95 1.46 2.88
C GLY A 170 1.88 2.61 3.30
N PRO A 171 2.31 3.47 2.35
CA PRO A 171 3.16 4.60 2.67
C PRO A 171 2.43 5.52 3.66
N LEU A 172 3.04 5.79 4.83
CA LEU A 172 2.51 6.70 5.86
C LEU A 172 2.01 8.04 5.31
N LYS A 173 2.54 8.47 4.16
CA LYS A 173 2.14 9.64 3.39
C LYS A 173 0.67 9.61 2.93
N GLN A 174 0.15 8.42 2.60
CA GLN A 174 -1.21 8.24 2.11
C GLN A 174 -2.20 8.26 3.28
N LEU A 175 -1.88 7.58 4.39
CA LEU A 175 -2.71 7.59 5.61
C LEU A 175 -2.75 8.96 6.31
N LEU A 176 -1.61 9.66 6.40
CA LEU A 176 -1.55 11.01 6.98
C LEU A 176 -2.15 12.09 6.06
N GLY A 177 -2.21 11.83 4.75
CA GLY A 177 -2.89 12.69 3.77
C GLY A 177 -4.42 12.65 3.87
N MET A 178 -4.98 11.62 4.53
CA MET A 178 -6.43 11.41 4.70
C MET A 178 -6.97 12.00 6.01
N LEU A 179 -6.10 12.50 6.90
CA LEU A 179 -6.49 13.17 8.15
C LEU A 179 -6.79 14.66 7.91
N PRO A 180 -8.03 15.14 8.12
CA PRO A 180 -8.37 16.55 7.93
C PRO A 180 -7.59 17.42 8.91
N GLY A 181 -6.88 18.43 8.40
CA GLY A 181 -6.14 19.42 9.20
C GLY A 181 -4.63 19.20 9.36
N VAL A 182 -4.08 18.06 8.95
CA VAL A 182 -2.63 17.76 9.08
C VAL A 182 -1.86 17.90 7.75
N GLY A 183 -2.57 17.94 6.62
CA GLY A 183 -1.97 18.00 5.27
C GLY A 183 -1.08 19.22 4.97
N GLN A 184 -1.21 20.33 5.70
CA GLN A 184 -0.35 21.52 5.50
C GLN A 184 0.98 21.47 6.27
N MET A 185 1.07 20.73 7.39
CA MET A 185 2.30 20.65 8.20
C MET A 185 3.29 19.57 7.74
N LEU A 186 2.87 18.66 6.86
CA LEU A 186 3.66 17.49 6.43
C LEU A 186 4.25 17.61 5.01
N LYS A 187 4.08 18.73 4.31
CA LYS A 187 4.65 18.91 2.95
C LYS A 187 6.17 18.73 2.89
N ASP A 188 6.86 18.92 4.01
CA ASP A 188 8.33 18.89 4.08
C ASP A 188 8.92 17.66 4.77
N VAL A 189 8.11 16.68 5.19
CA VAL A 189 8.61 15.46 5.85
C VAL A 189 8.61 14.30 4.85
N ASN A 190 9.69 14.18 4.08
CA ASN A 190 9.96 12.98 3.30
C ASN A 190 10.44 11.87 4.25
N ILE A 191 9.51 11.04 4.71
CA ILE A 191 9.85 9.74 5.30
C ILE A 191 10.15 8.81 4.13
N GLU A 192 11.42 8.63 3.78
CA GLU A 192 11.79 7.65 2.76
C GLU A 192 11.62 6.23 3.31
N ASP A 193 10.95 5.36 2.55
CA ASP A 193 10.82 3.92 2.86
C ASP A 193 12.19 3.24 3.08
N SER A 194 13.25 3.80 2.47
CA SER A 194 14.65 3.38 2.62
C SER A 194 15.14 3.39 4.08
N HIS A 195 14.56 4.25 4.93
CA HIS A 195 14.91 4.32 6.34
C HIS A 195 14.34 3.13 7.12
N MET A 196 13.17 2.61 6.74
CA MET A 196 12.56 1.47 7.41
C MET A 196 13.36 0.20 7.17
N ASP A 197 13.86 -0.01 5.96
CA ASP A 197 14.75 -1.15 5.63
C ASP A 197 16.03 -1.15 6.46
N ARG A 198 16.64 0.02 6.65
CA ARG A 198 17.84 0.15 7.48
C ARG A 198 17.56 -0.17 8.94
N VAL A 199 16.41 0.27 9.47
CA VAL A 199 16.02 -0.05 10.85
C VAL A 199 15.75 -1.54 11.02
N GLU A 200 15.07 -2.17 10.07
CA GLU A 200 14.85 -3.61 10.06
C GLU A 200 16.16 -4.40 10.02
N ALA A 201 17.11 -4.00 9.17
CA ALA A 201 18.44 -4.61 9.09
C ALA A 201 19.23 -4.45 10.41
N MET A 202 19.15 -3.27 11.04
CA MET A 202 19.79 -3.01 12.34
C MET A 202 19.23 -3.90 13.45
N ILE A 203 17.91 -3.99 13.59
CA ILE A 203 17.25 -4.82 14.62
C ILE A 203 17.52 -6.31 14.37
N SER A 204 17.51 -6.75 13.11
CA SER A 204 17.81 -8.14 12.74
C SER A 204 19.27 -8.54 13.01
N SER A 205 20.18 -7.56 13.09
CA SER A 205 21.60 -7.78 13.44
C SER A 205 21.87 -7.84 14.96
N MET A 206 20.82 -7.70 15.78
CA MET A 206 20.90 -7.81 17.24
C MET A 206 20.60 -9.23 17.71
N THR A 207 21.22 -9.63 18.81
CA THR A 207 20.89 -10.87 19.52
C THR A 207 19.55 -10.73 20.26
N LYS A 208 18.90 -11.85 20.61
CA LYS A 208 17.64 -11.85 21.39
C LYS A 208 17.77 -11.04 22.70
N LYS A 209 18.88 -11.22 23.43
CA LYS A 209 19.16 -10.48 24.68
C LYS A 209 19.25 -8.97 24.48
N GLU A 210 19.84 -8.52 23.36
CA GLU A 210 19.96 -7.09 23.03
C GLU A 210 18.62 -6.49 22.56
N ARG A 211 17.75 -7.31 21.95
CA ARG A 211 16.39 -6.88 21.55
C ARG A 211 15.43 -6.76 22.72
N GLU A 212 15.56 -7.65 23.70
CA GLU A 212 14.80 -7.60 24.96
C GLU A 212 15.28 -6.48 25.87
N ASN A 213 16.61 -6.25 25.93
CA ASN A 213 17.19 -5.18 26.73
C ASN A 213 18.17 -4.32 25.91
N PRO A 214 17.73 -3.20 25.32
CA PRO A 214 18.61 -2.33 24.55
C PRO A 214 19.67 -1.57 25.38
N GLU A 215 19.55 -1.55 26.71
CA GLU A 215 20.50 -0.85 27.60
C GLU A 215 21.87 -1.54 27.63
N ILE A 216 21.94 -2.85 27.33
CA ILE A 216 23.22 -3.59 27.29
C ILE A 216 24.03 -3.32 26.02
N ILE A 217 23.54 -2.49 25.09
CA ILE A 217 24.19 -2.19 23.81
C ILE A 217 25.32 -1.16 24.00
N ASP A 218 26.50 -1.69 24.35
CA ASP A 218 27.77 -0.98 24.42
C ASP A 218 28.36 -0.63 23.03
N ASN A 219 29.47 0.12 23.01
CA ASN A 219 30.14 0.52 21.77
C ASN A 219 30.65 -0.65 20.92
N SER A 220 31.04 -1.77 21.55
CA SER A 220 31.50 -2.97 20.84
C SER A 220 30.34 -3.63 20.08
N ARG A 221 29.18 -3.76 20.75
CA ARG A 221 27.94 -4.29 20.17
C ARG A 221 27.41 -3.38 19.07
N ARG A 222 27.48 -2.06 19.23
CA ARG A 222 27.09 -1.11 18.17
C ARG A 222 27.94 -1.27 16.92
N ARG A 223 29.26 -1.48 17.06
CA ARG A 223 30.16 -1.74 15.94
C ARG A 223 29.79 -3.05 15.23
N ARG A 224 29.47 -4.11 15.98
CA ARG A 224 29.03 -5.39 15.41
C ARG A 224 27.70 -5.26 14.65
N ILE A 225 26.71 -4.59 15.24
CA ILE A 225 25.39 -4.36 14.63
C ILE A 225 25.54 -3.54 13.35
N ALA A 226 26.30 -2.44 13.40
CA ALA A 226 26.56 -1.58 12.25
C ALA A 226 27.21 -2.35 11.08
N ALA A 227 28.18 -3.21 11.37
CA ALA A 227 28.81 -4.06 10.36
C ALA A 227 27.83 -5.10 9.77
N GLY A 228 26.98 -5.72 10.61
CA GLY A 228 25.98 -6.68 10.17
C GLY A 228 24.84 -6.08 9.34
N SER A 229 24.46 -4.83 9.61
CA SER A 229 23.37 -4.13 8.94
C SER A 229 23.82 -3.20 7.80
N GLY A 230 25.11 -3.11 7.52
CA GLY A 230 25.68 -2.16 6.54
C GLY A 230 25.44 -0.68 6.88
N SER A 231 25.23 -0.37 8.17
CA SER A 231 24.89 0.97 8.68
C SER A 231 26.06 1.62 9.42
N LYS A 232 25.97 2.91 9.77
CA LYS A 232 27.01 3.57 10.59
C LYS A 232 26.75 3.36 12.08
N ILE A 233 27.81 3.42 12.88
CA ILE A 233 27.72 3.31 14.36
C ILE A 233 26.83 4.42 14.95
N ASP A 234 26.82 5.60 14.33
CA ASP A 234 25.97 6.72 14.73
C ASP A 234 24.49 6.45 14.49
N ASP A 235 24.15 5.71 13.42
CA ASP A 235 22.77 5.34 13.09
C ASP A 235 22.24 4.34 14.13
N VAL A 236 23.04 3.34 14.49
CA VAL A 236 22.71 2.37 15.55
C VAL A 236 22.57 3.09 16.90
N SER A 237 23.47 4.04 17.21
CA SER A 237 23.40 4.83 18.45
C SER A 237 22.13 5.68 18.52
N ARG A 238 21.69 6.23 17.39
CA ARG A 238 20.45 7.01 17.28
C ARG A 238 19.22 6.12 17.49
N LEU A 239 19.19 4.95 16.86
CA LEU A 239 18.11 3.99 17.01
C LEU A 239 17.93 3.57 18.49
N VAL A 240 19.01 3.21 19.17
CA VAL A 240 18.97 2.82 20.58
C VAL A 240 18.45 3.96 21.46
N LYS A 241 18.89 5.21 21.22
CA LYS A 241 18.38 6.38 21.96
C LYS A 241 16.89 6.64 21.71
N GLN A 242 16.45 6.53 20.46
CA GLN A 242 15.04 6.71 20.09
C GLN A 242 14.17 5.67 20.77
N PHE A 243 14.60 4.40 20.79
CA PHE A 243 13.87 3.34 21.46
C PHE A 243 13.81 3.53 22.98
N ILE A 244 14.91 3.93 23.62
CA ILE A 244 14.90 4.22 25.07
C ILE A 244 13.88 5.32 25.39
N GLY A 245 13.80 6.37 24.57
CA GLY A 245 12.80 7.42 24.72
C GLY A 245 11.35 6.91 24.54
N VAL A 246 11.11 6.03 23.57
CA VAL A 246 9.80 5.38 23.38
C VAL A 246 9.44 4.47 24.56
N ASN A 247 10.40 3.70 25.06
CA ASN A 247 10.21 2.82 26.20
C ASN A 247 9.92 3.61 27.49
N GLU A 248 10.61 4.73 27.70
CA GLU A 248 10.35 5.63 28.82
C GLU A 248 8.94 6.25 28.73
N MET A 249 8.54 6.71 27.54
CA MET A 249 7.20 7.22 27.29
C MET A 249 6.13 6.14 27.51
N SER A 250 6.38 4.92 27.04
CA SER A 250 5.48 3.78 27.23
C SER A 250 5.32 3.42 28.70
N ARG A 251 6.41 3.39 29.48
CA ARG A 251 6.36 3.18 30.95
C ARG A 251 5.59 4.28 31.67
N ARG A 252 5.79 5.55 31.28
CA ARG A 252 5.03 6.68 31.82
C ARG A 252 3.53 6.56 31.49
N MET A 253 3.19 6.10 30.29
CA MET A 253 1.80 5.82 29.92
C MET A 253 1.23 4.59 30.62
N ALA A 254 2.01 3.53 30.84
CA ALA A 254 1.57 2.33 31.54
C ALA A 254 1.16 2.63 32.99
N GLY A 255 1.84 3.57 33.65
CA GLY A 255 1.51 4.03 35.01
C GLY A 255 0.33 5.01 35.14
N LEU A 256 -0.26 5.47 34.03
CA LEU A 256 -1.41 6.38 34.04
C LEU A 256 -2.72 5.61 33.92
N SER A 257 -3.74 5.99 34.70
CA SER A 257 -5.06 5.37 34.62
C SER A 257 -5.74 5.64 33.27
N ALA A 258 -6.72 4.82 32.88
CA ALA A 258 -7.47 5.04 31.63
C ALA A 258 -8.14 6.43 31.56
N LYS A 259 -8.52 7.00 32.71
CA LYS A 259 -9.05 8.38 32.81
C LYS A 259 -7.97 9.44 32.57
N ASP A 260 -6.77 9.23 33.10
CA ASP A 260 -5.65 10.17 32.92
C ASP A 260 -5.09 10.13 31.50
N LYS A 261 -5.12 8.96 30.84
CA LYS A 261 -4.79 8.80 29.41
C LYS A 261 -5.74 9.60 28.52
N VAL A 262 -7.04 9.55 28.81
CA VAL A 262 -8.06 10.33 28.09
C VAL A 262 -7.90 11.83 28.38
N ALA A 263 -7.57 12.22 29.62
CA ALA A 263 -7.32 13.62 29.98
C ALA A 263 -6.05 14.18 29.32
N ALA A 264 -4.96 13.42 29.28
CA ALA A 264 -3.71 13.81 28.61
C ALA A 264 -3.89 13.95 27.09
N MET A 265 -4.62 13.01 26.48
CA MET A 265 -4.95 13.08 25.05
C MET A 265 -5.88 14.26 24.72
N LYS A 266 -6.81 14.59 25.62
CA LYS A 266 -7.68 15.77 25.50
C LYS A 266 -6.92 17.08 25.71
N SER A 267 -5.89 17.11 26.56
CA SER A 267 -5.00 18.27 26.72
C SER A 267 -4.05 18.50 25.54
N MET A 268 -3.73 17.46 24.77
CA MET A 268 -2.97 17.59 23.51
C MET A 268 -3.85 17.98 22.30
N GLY A 269 -5.18 17.79 22.39
CA GLY A 269 -6.12 18.07 21.29
C GLY A 269 -6.91 19.37 21.43
N GLY A 270 -6.64 20.22 22.42
CA GLY A 270 -7.59 21.25 22.87
C GLY A 270 -7.10 22.67 23.13
N ALA A 271 -5.87 23.05 22.79
CA ALA A 271 -5.37 24.42 23.05
C ALA A 271 -4.84 25.11 21.78
N PRO A 272 -5.54 26.15 21.27
CA PRO A 272 -4.97 27.05 20.26
C PRO A 272 -4.13 28.13 20.96
N GLY A 273 -2.79 27.96 20.96
CA GLY A 273 -1.85 29.05 21.26
C GLY A 273 -0.57 28.70 22.06
N MET A 274 0.55 28.49 21.33
CA MET A 274 1.98 28.72 21.70
C MET A 274 2.61 27.92 22.88
N PRO A 275 3.96 27.87 23.06
CA PRO A 275 5.12 28.16 22.18
C PRO A 275 6.11 26.97 22.04
N GLY A 276 7.06 27.08 21.10
CA GLY A 276 7.98 26.03 20.69
C GLY A 276 8.96 25.48 21.74
N GLY A 277 9.41 24.23 21.49
CA GLY A 277 10.44 23.56 22.28
C GLY A 277 10.83 22.16 21.77
N MET A 278 10.83 21.92 20.46
CA MET A 278 11.52 20.74 19.87
C MET A 278 12.98 21.15 19.61
N PRO A 279 13.99 20.39 20.08
CA PRO A 279 15.38 20.67 19.76
C PRO A 279 15.55 20.61 18.24
N ALA A 280 15.94 21.75 17.66
CA ALA A 280 16.15 21.90 16.23
C ALA A 280 17.00 20.74 15.68
N LEU A 281 16.39 19.96 14.79
CA LEU A 281 17.10 19.08 13.87
C LEU A 281 17.93 20.00 12.98
N ARG A 282 19.17 20.30 13.38
CA ARG A 282 20.14 20.94 12.48
C ARG A 282 20.45 19.92 11.38
N SER A 283 19.68 20.01 10.29
CA SER A 283 20.11 19.59 8.98
C SER A 283 21.41 20.34 8.69
N LYS A 284 22.55 19.66 8.85
CA LYS A 284 23.78 20.12 8.20
C LYS A 284 23.49 20.00 6.71
N GLY A 285 23.43 21.15 6.05
CA GLY A 285 23.23 21.25 4.61
C GLY A 285 24.09 20.24 3.87
N SER A 286 23.48 19.58 2.90
CA SER A 286 24.19 18.77 1.92
C SER A 286 25.38 19.56 1.40
N SER A 287 26.59 19.05 1.58
CA SER A 287 27.73 19.48 0.79
C SER A 287 27.38 19.24 -0.67
N HIS A 288 27.06 20.31 -1.41
CA HIS A 288 26.91 20.25 -2.86
C HIS A 288 28.25 19.81 -3.47
N SER A 289 28.41 18.52 -3.73
CA SER A 289 29.34 18.09 -4.76
C SER A 289 28.66 18.42 -6.09
N ALA A 290 29.20 19.40 -6.81
CA ALA A 290 28.72 19.78 -8.13
C ALA A 290 28.62 18.54 -9.03
N SER A 291 27.47 18.35 -9.67
CA SER A 291 27.30 17.23 -10.58
C SER A 291 28.23 17.42 -11.79
N ILE A 292 28.81 16.34 -12.29
CA ILE A 292 29.68 16.35 -13.48
C ILE A 292 28.93 16.93 -14.71
N LYS A 293 27.59 16.87 -14.72
CA LYS A 293 26.74 17.43 -15.79
C LYS A 293 26.75 18.97 -15.82
N ASP A 294 26.98 19.64 -14.70
CA ASP A 294 27.00 21.12 -14.65
C ASP A 294 28.29 21.72 -15.21
N ARG A 295 29.39 20.93 -15.22
CA ARG A 295 30.66 21.35 -15.83
C ARG A 295 30.64 21.35 -17.37
N PHE A 296 29.76 20.57 -18.00
CA PHE A 296 29.71 20.47 -19.47
C PHE A 296 28.85 21.54 -20.16
N LYS A 297 27.93 22.21 -19.44
CA LYS A 297 27.06 23.24 -20.02
C LYS A 297 27.73 24.62 -20.23
N LYS A 298 28.93 24.85 -19.70
CA LYS A 298 29.65 26.13 -19.82
C LYS A 298 30.68 26.20 -20.96
N ARG A 299 30.83 25.16 -21.77
CA ARG A 299 31.70 25.18 -22.98
C ARG A 299 30.86 25.23 -24.26
N LYS A 300 30.11 26.32 -24.44
CA LYS A 300 29.70 26.82 -25.75
C LYS A 300 29.67 28.34 -25.70
N ARG A 301 30.80 28.94 -26.05
CA ARG A 301 30.93 30.22 -26.72
C ARG A 301 32.02 30.03 -27.77
#